data_AF-A0A932WGF2-F1
#
_entry.id   AF-A0A932WGF2-F1
#
_cell.length_a   1.000
_cell.length_b   1.000
_cell.length_c   1.000
_cell.angle_alpha   90.00
_cell.angle_beta   90.00
_cell.angle_gamma   90.00
#
_symmetry.space_group_name_H-M   'P 1'
#
loop_
_entity.id
_entity.type
_entity.pdbx_description
1 polymer ?
#
loop_
_entity_poly.entity_id
_entity_poly.type
_entity_poly.pdbx_seq_one_letter_code
_entity_poly.pdbx_strand_id
1 'polypeptide(L)'
;MKKLIGLFAALLLMLGAAPAFANHIQPVAPEEITNTDVKNHFDAGVTALMNDHLGEAAKQFQMAEEADPTLPEVHINLAMTLAAEGKKEAANRHFNEATNLLAKAGSSNGAQSQG
;
A
#
# COMPACT_ATOMS: atom_id res chain seq x y z
N MET A 1 7.34 50.65 -0.03
CA MET A 1 6.85 49.54 -0.89
C MET A 1 7.31 48.19 -0.32
N LYS A 2 6.80 47.78 0.86
CA LYS A 2 7.22 46.56 1.59
C LYS A 2 6.26 45.37 1.40
N LYS A 3 5.27 45.49 0.50
CA LYS A 3 4.18 44.50 0.34
C LYS A 3 4.39 43.49 -0.79
N LEU A 4 5.50 43.55 -1.54
CA LEU A 4 5.73 42.64 -2.68
C LEU A 4 6.54 41.39 -2.31
N ILE A 5 7.32 41.41 -1.23
CA ILE A 5 8.12 40.25 -0.79
C ILE A 5 7.24 39.15 -0.16
N GLY A 6 6.11 39.52 0.45
CA GLY A 6 5.21 38.56 1.10
C GLY A 6 4.44 37.64 0.14
N LEU A 7 4.21 38.05 -1.10
CA LEU A 7 3.47 37.25 -2.09
C LEU A 7 4.35 36.18 -2.77
N PHE A 8 5.66 36.42 -2.88
CA PHE A 8 6.59 35.42 -3.38
C PHE A 8 6.87 34.31 -2.35
N ALA A 9 6.92 34.65 -1.06
CA ALA A 9 7.07 33.66 0.02
C ALA A 9 5.84 32.75 0.14
N ALA A 10 4.62 33.26 -0.13
CA ALA A 10 3.41 32.46 -0.12
C ALA A 10 3.28 31.52 -1.33
N LEU A 11 3.85 31.88 -2.49
CA LEU A 11 3.85 31.02 -3.67
C LEU A 11 4.93 29.93 -3.62
N LEU A 12 6.05 30.17 -2.92
CA LEU A 12 7.10 29.17 -2.67
C LEU A 12 6.72 28.13 -1.60
N LEU A 13 5.65 28.37 -0.82
CA LEU A 13 5.14 27.43 0.19
C LEU A 13 3.96 26.56 -0.32
N MET A 14 3.38 26.91 -1.47
CA MET A 14 2.46 26.05 -2.23
C MET A 14 3.22 25.10 -3.18
N LEU A 15 4.55 25.15 -3.18
CA LEU A 15 5.39 24.03 -3.61
C LEU A 15 5.49 23.02 -2.44
N GLY A 16 4.34 22.59 -1.93
CA GLY A 16 4.25 21.34 -1.21
C GLY A 16 4.48 20.25 -2.25
N ALA A 17 5.75 19.97 -2.54
CA ALA A 17 6.14 18.80 -3.28
C ALA A 17 5.64 17.61 -2.48
N ALA A 18 4.44 17.13 -2.77
CA ALA A 18 4.13 15.74 -2.54
C ALA A 18 5.31 14.98 -3.16
N PRO A 19 6.04 14.16 -2.39
CA PRO A 19 7.18 13.43 -2.92
C PRO A 19 6.74 12.75 -4.21
N ALA A 20 7.51 12.91 -5.28
CA ALA A 20 7.11 12.59 -6.65
C ALA A 20 6.69 11.11 -6.87
N PHE A 21 6.88 10.25 -5.86
CA PHE A 21 6.46 8.86 -5.83
C PHE A 21 5.09 8.62 -5.16
N ALA A 22 4.67 9.46 -4.21
CA ALA A 22 3.36 9.33 -3.53
C ALA A 22 2.16 9.57 -4.48
N ASN A 23 2.38 10.27 -5.60
CA ASN A 23 1.35 10.56 -6.59
C ASN A 23 1.06 9.42 -7.59
N HIS A 24 1.70 8.25 -7.48
CA HIS A 24 1.45 7.15 -8.43
C HIS A 24 1.16 5.77 -7.81
N ILE A 25 1.26 5.59 -6.51
CA ILE A 25 0.92 4.33 -5.84
C ILE A 25 -0.38 4.52 -5.06
N GLN A 26 -1.48 3.99 -5.60
CA GLN A 26 -2.75 3.93 -4.89
C GLN A 26 -2.83 2.60 -4.13
N PRO A 27 -3.00 2.61 -2.80
CA PRO A 27 -3.18 1.37 -2.06
C PRO A 27 -4.43 0.62 -2.50
N VAL A 28 -4.33 -0.70 -2.61
CA VAL A 28 -5.47 -1.57 -2.93
C VAL A 28 -6.12 -2.00 -1.63
N ALA A 29 -7.29 -1.46 -1.31
CA ALA A 29 -8.02 -1.85 -0.11
C ALA A 29 -8.80 -3.15 -0.33
N PRO A 30 -8.77 -4.11 0.62
CA PRO A 30 -9.65 -5.28 0.57
C PRO A 30 -11.12 -4.89 0.82
N GLU A 31 -12.05 -5.70 0.32
CA GLU A 31 -13.50 -5.49 0.50
C GLU A 31 -13.91 -5.52 1.98
N GLU A 32 -13.32 -6.44 2.75
CA GLU A 32 -13.54 -6.56 4.19
C GLU A 32 -12.28 -7.06 4.89
N ILE A 33 -11.91 -6.42 6.01
CA ILE A 33 -10.92 -6.95 6.96
C ILE A 33 -11.63 -7.16 8.29
N THR A 34 -11.89 -8.43 8.62
CA THR A 34 -12.59 -8.80 9.86
C THR A 34 -11.66 -8.82 11.07
N ASN A 35 -10.39 -9.19 10.86
CA ASN A 35 -9.39 -9.20 11.92
C ASN A 35 -8.93 -7.76 12.23
N THR A 36 -9.17 -7.32 13.47
CA THR A 36 -8.83 -5.96 13.92
C THR A 36 -7.33 -5.68 13.88
N ASP A 37 -6.48 -6.66 14.18
CA ASP A 37 -5.03 -6.48 14.16
C ASP A 37 -4.53 -6.29 12.72
N VAL A 38 -5.01 -7.12 11.80
CA VAL A 38 -4.73 -6.98 10.36
C VAL A 38 -5.17 -5.60 9.88
N LYS A 39 -6.38 -5.17 10.23
CA LYS A 39 -6.93 -3.87 9.82
C LYS A 39 -6.07 -2.72 10.33
N ASN A 40 -5.70 -2.74 11.61
CA ASN A 40 -4.90 -1.68 12.22
C ASN A 40 -3.53 -1.55 11.55
N HIS A 41 -2.85 -2.68 11.32
CA HIS A 41 -1.57 -2.69 10.63
C HIS A 41 -1.69 -2.29 9.15
N PHE A 42 -2.73 -2.75 8.46
CA PHE A 42 -3.00 -2.35 7.08
C PHE A 42 -3.21 -0.83 6.96
N ASP A 43 -4.09 -0.25 7.79
CA ASP A 43 -4.39 1.19 7.77
C ASP A 43 -3.16 2.04 8.13
N ALA A 44 -2.33 1.55 9.07
CA ALA A 44 -1.06 2.19 9.41
C ALA A 44 -0.07 2.14 8.23
N GLY A 45 0.00 1.01 7.52
CA GLY A 45 0.82 0.85 6.32
C GLY A 45 0.39 1.79 5.19
N VAL A 46 -0.91 1.90 4.94
CA VAL A 46 -1.49 2.87 3.99
C VAL A 46 -1.11 4.29 4.36
N THR A 47 -1.29 4.66 5.62
CA THR A 47 -0.94 6.01 6.11
C THR A 47 0.55 6.31 5.93
N ALA A 48 1.43 5.36 6.25
CA ALA A 48 2.86 5.52 6.06
C ALA A 48 3.24 5.64 4.58
N LEU A 49 2.64 4.83 3.70
CA LEU A 49 2.87 4.86 2.25
C LEU A 49 2.47 6.20 1.64
N MET A 50 1.31 6.74 2.03
CA MET A 50 0.83 8.05 1.59
C MET A 50 1.74 9.20 2.03
N ASN A 51 2.49 9.01 3.11
CA ASN A 51 3.49 9.96 3.61
C ASN A 51 4.92 9.66 3.11
N ASP A 52 5.09 8.75 2.14
CA ASP A 52 6.39 8.34 1.58
C ASP A 52 7.35 7.72 2.61
N HIS A 53 6.82 7.26 3.74
CA HIS A 53 7.56 6.54 4.77
C HIS A 53 7.65 5.04 4.43
N LEU A 54 8.29 4.73 3.30
CA LEU A 54 8.24 3.40 2.68
C LEU A 54 8.70 2.26 3.61
N GLY A 55 9.72 2.49 4.43
CA GLY A 55 10.21 1.47 5.38
C GLY A 55 9.21 1.16 6.50
N GLU A 56 8.50 2.18 6.99
CA GLU A 56 7.44 1.97 7.99
C GLU A 56 6.22 1.32 7.34
N ALA A 57 5.86 1.74 6.12
CA ALA A 57 4.79 1.12 5.37
C ALA A 57 5.04 -0.37 5.15
N ALA A 58 6.24 -0.75 4.73
CA ALA A 58 6.61 -2.15 4.52
C ALA A 58 6.51 -2.96 5.83
N LYS A 59 6.97 -2.39 6.94
CA LYS A 59 6.87 -3.03 8.26
C LYS A 59 5.41 -3.26 8.68
N GLN A 60 4.56 -2.24 8.52
CA GLN A 60 3.15 -2.34 8.89
C GLN A 60 2.41 -3.36 8.01
N PHE A 61 2.65 -3.35 6.69
CA PHE A 61 2.08 -4.38 5.81
C PHE A 61 2.60 -5.79 6.13
N GLN A 62 3.87 -5.94 6.53
CA GLN A 62 4.39 -7.23 6.97
C GLN A 62 3.70 -7.72 8.26
N MET A 63 3.39 -6.82 9.22
CA MET A 63 2.62 -7.20 10.40
C MET A 63 1.19 -7.62 10.04
N ALA A 64 0.58 -6.98 9.03
CA ALA A 64 -0.72 -7.41 8.50
C ALA A 64 -0.63 -8.80 7.83
N GLU A 65 0.44 -9.08 7.09
CA GLU A 65 0.71 -10.39 6.44
C GLU A 65 0.92 -11.49 7.49
N GLU A 66 1.67 -11.20 8.55
CA GLU A 66 1.89 -12.15 9.66
C GLU A 66 0.58 -12.51 10.37
N ALA A 67 -0.36 -11.56 10.46
CA ALA A 67 -1.67 -11.77 11.07
C ALA A 67 -2.67 -12.47 10.14
N ASP A 68 -2.61 -12.20 8.83
CA ASP A 68 -3.37 -12.93 7.81
C ASP A 68 -2.59 -13.02 6.49
N PRO A 69 -1.95 -14.17 6.21
CA PRO A 69 -1.15 -14.39 5.01
C PRO A 69 -1.99 -14.75 3.79
N THR A 70 -3.33 -14.70 3.89
CA THR A 70 -4.23 -15.12 2.82
C THR A 70 -4.93 -13.97 2.10
N LEU A 71 -4.73 -12.73 2.57
CA LEU A 71 -5.26 -11.50 1.96
C LEU A 71 -4.40 -11.05 0.78
N PRO A 72 -4.86 -11.18 -0.47
CA PRO A 72 -4.07 -10.76 -1.64
C PRO A 72 -3.68 -9.27 -1.59
N GLU A 73 -4.55 -8.41 -1.07
CA GLU A 73 -4.34 -6.98 -1.00
C GLU A 73 -3.16 -6.60 -0.09
N VAL A 74 -2.93 -7.34 1.00
CA VAL A 74 -1.75 -7.13 1.85
C VAL A 74 -0.48 -7.39 1.05
N HIS A 75 -0.42 -8.50 0.31
CA HIS A 75 0.71 -8.82 -0.55
C HIS A 75 0.91 -7.80 -1.68
N ILE A 76 -0.17 -7.31 -2.29
CA ILE A 76 -0.09 -6.28 -3.35
C ILE A 76 0.50 -4.97 -2.80
N ASN A 77 0.01 -4.50 -1.65
CA ASN A 77 0.49 -3.24 -1.07
C ASN A 77 1.93 -3.35 -0.56
N LEU A 78 2.30 -4.48 0.04
CA LEU A 78 3.68 -4.75 0.43
C LEU A 78 4.60 -4.80 -0.80
N ALA A 79 4.17 -5.46 -1.89
CA ALA A 79 4.93 -5.52 -3.13
C ALA A 79 5.17 -4.14 -3.75
N MET A 80 4.13 -3.30 -3.84
CA MET A 80 4.25 -1.93 -4.34
C MET A 80 5.19 -1.08 -3.48
N THR A 81 5.09 -1.21 -2.16
CA THR A 81 5.95 -0.51 -1.21
C THR A 81 7.42 -0.93 -1.37
N LEU A 82 7.68 -2.24 -1.42
CA LEU A 82 9.03 -2.78 -1.63
C LEU A 82 9.61 -2.38 -2.99
N ALA A 83 8.78 -2.32 -4.03
CA ALA A 83 9.20 -1.84 -5.35
C ALA A 83 9.61 -0.36 -5.31
N ALA A 84 8.85 0.47 -4.59
CA ALA A 84 9.19 1.88 -4.37
C ALA A 84 10.50 2.05 -3.57
N GLU A 85 10.79 1.15 -2.62
CA GLU A 85 12.09 1.10 -1.92
C GLU A 85 13.25 0.56 -2.79
N GLY A 86 12.98 0.11 -4.02
CA GLY A 86 13.97 -0.50 -4.92
C GLY A 86 14.27 -1.98 -4.64
N LYS A 87 13.53 -2.63 -3.73
CA LYS A 87 13.68 -4.05 -3.36
C LYS A 87 12.91 -4.97 -4.32
N LYS A 88 13.32 -4.96 -5.60
CA LYS A 88 12.60 -5.61 -6.71
C LYS A 88 12.36 -7.10 -6.53
N GLU A 89 13.34 -7.84 -6.04
CA GLU A 89 13.23 -9.30 -5.87
C GLU A 89 12.22 -9.65 -4.78
N ALA A 90 12.14 -8.84 -3.71
CA ALA A 90 11.15 -9.03 -2.66
C ALA A 90 9.76 -8.68 -3.16
N ALA A 91 9.61 -7.55 -3.86
CA ALA A 91 8.34 -7.15 -4.48
C ALA A 91 7.77 -8.25 -5.41
N ASN A 92 8.61 -8.83 -6.27
CA ASN A 92 8.19 -9.91 -7.17
C ASN A 92 7.66 -11.14 -6.43
N ARG A 93 8.22 -11.49 -5.27
CA ARG A 93 7.71 -12.61 -4.47
C ARG A 93 6.30 -12.35 -3.96
N HIS A 94 6.04 -11.16 -3.41
CA HIS A 94 4.69 -10.82 -2.92
C HIS A 94 3.68 -10.66 -4.06
N PHE A 95 4.07 -10.13 -5.23
CA PHE A 95 3.17 -10.13 -6.40
C PHE A 95 2.78 -11.54 -6.85
N ASN A 96 3.74 -12.48 -6.85
CA ASN A 96 3.46 -13.87 -7.17
C ASN A 96 2.49 -14.50 -6.16
N GLU A 97 2.67 -14.22 -4.86
CA GLU A 97 1.77 -14.76 -3.84
C GLU A 97 0.37 -14.16 -3.95
N ALA A 98 0.24 -12.85 -4.16
CA ALA A 98 -1.06 -12.24 -4.44
C ALA A 98 -1.77 -12.91 -5.64
N THR A 99 -1.04 -13.21 -6.71
CA THR A 99 -1.57 -13.92 -7.88
C THR A 99 -2.04 -15.34 -7.53
N ASN A 100 -1.26 -16.06 -6.73
CA ASN A 100 -1.61 -17.40 -6.27
C ASN A 100 -2.88 -17.40 -5.41
N LEU A 101 -3.00 -16.44 -4.49
CA LEU A 101 -4.16 -16.31 -3.60
C LEU A 101 -5.43 -15.96 -4.39
N LEU A 102 -5.35 -15.01 -5.34
CA LEU A 102 -6.48 -14.67 -6.22
C LEU A 102 -6.92 -15.86 -7.07
N ALA A 103 -5.98 -16.64 -7.62
CA ALA A 103 -6.31 -17.83 -8.39
C ALA A 103 -7.02 -18.92 -7.55
N LYS A 104 -6.58 -19.10 -6.29
CA LYS A 104 -7.22 -20.03 -5.34
C LYS A 104 -8.65 -19.58 -5.00
N ALA A 105 -8.86 -18.28 -4.72
CA ALA A 105 -10.18 -17.72 -4.42
C ALA A 105 -11.16 -17.83 -5.61
N GLY A 106 -10.68 -17.64 -6.83
CA GLY A 106 -11.48 -17.86 -8.04
C GLY A 106 -11.87 -19.33 -8.25
N SER A 107 -10.95 -20.25 -7.93
CA SER A 107 -11.15 -21.70 -8.10
C SER A 107 -12.12 -22.29 -7.06
N SER A 108 -12.14 -21.76 -5.83
CA SER A 108 -13.10 -22.18 -4.80
C SER A 108 -14.55 -21.81 -5.17
N ASN A 109 -14.75 -20.67 -5.82
CA ASN A 109 -16.08 -20.21 -6.22
C ASN A 109 -16.66 -20.99 -7.41
N GLY A 110 -15.80 -21.60 -8.25
CA GLY A 110 -16.22 -22.44 -9.37
C GLY A 110 -16.58 -23.89 -9.00
N ALA A 111 -16.14 -24.39 -7.84
CA ALA A 111 -16.41 -25.75 -7.38
C ALA A 111 -17.79 -25.91 -6.69
N GLN A 112 -18.43 -24.80 -6.30
CA GLN A 112 -19.73 -24.81 -5.63
C GLN A 112 -20.93 -24.70 -6.59
N SER A 113 -20.71 -24.56 -7.90
CA SER A 113 -21.79 -24.40 -8.90
C SER A 113 -22.12 -25.67 -9.70
N GLN A 114 -21.67 -26.84 -9.26
CA GLN A 114 -21.95 -28.14 -9.91
C GLN A 114 -22.54 -29.16 -8.93
N GLY A 115 -23.62 -28.79 -8.23
CA GLY A 115 -24.41 -29.66 -7.37
C GLY A 115 -25.88 -29.61 -7.74
#